data_AF-Q14M76-F1
#
_entry.id   AF-Q14M76-F1
#
_cell.length_a   1.000
_cell.length_b   1.000
_cell.length_c   1.000
_cell.angle_alpha   90.00
_cell.angle_beta   90.00
_cell.angle_gamma   90.00
#
_symmetry.space_group_name_H-M   'P 1'
#
loop_
_entity.id
_entity.type
_entity.pdbx_description
1 polymer ?
#
loop_
_entity_poly.entity_id
_entity_poly.type
_entity_poly.pdbx_seq_one_letter_code
_entity_poly.pdbx_strand_id
1 'polypeptide(L)'
;MKLYKKLANGTGIIKWVTAGFLILAGLVLAVQHGGENLSYWGHHTNFSLPGFIKTFNSCFFFFAGFEVFSTAGKNISNPEKNIGRGITLIMLISTIFYIVISIIFFAVFTKFVQNMQMGTWSLGFKNKIILYGGPIINMIISALALKINVAMQNDLYGGTSLQPLWAEGYLPDHLRKLNKDGIPIRASILNLVITSLMIFIWLTIPDIIKGFSLTKQFGFMAIPAETMTYQQPFNVSSLTEASSAITIFIYGMVIAVMLKLAYQRKIKMRVWEYLAFPIVFVILTFVFGWHYYSLINNIVISDGRKRDSAIIGAAIELAFVAFSVSFATIWYFTYYRAKYLRRMKEQPELQAKLDAEFEVRDDWKYVSLEIRHEIKNYLKRNQALYQAKTNINYQDAEHLLTELNLIVEKK
;
A
#
# COMPACT_ATOMS: atom_id res chain seq x y z
N MET A 1 21.35 10.17 -11.11
CA MET A 1 19.96 10.51 -11.57
C MET A 1 19.61 10.22 -13.04
N LYS A 2 20.40 10.62 -14.06
CA LYS A 2 19.99 10.46 -15.49
C LYS A 2 19.80 8.99 -15.94
N LEU A 3 20.71 8.10 -15.54
CA LEU A 3 20.61 6.65 -15.82
C LEU A 3 19.37 6.04 -15.17
N TYR A 4 19.09 6.41 -13.92
CA TYR A 4 17.89 5.99 -13.19
C TYR A 4 16.61 6.38 -13.92
N LYS A 5 16.48 7.64 -14.37
CA LYS A 5 15.31 8.08 -15.15
C LYS A 5 15.15 7.29 -16.44
N LYS A 6 16.25 7.01 -17.15
CA LYS A 6 16.22 6.16 -18.37
C LYS A 6 15.78 4.73 -18.07
N LEU A 7 16.29 4.12 -17.00
CA LEU A 7 15.92 2.76 -16.60
C LEU A 7 14.46 2.68 -16.10
N ALA A 8 14.01 3.65 -15.32
CA ALA A 8 12.64 3.72 -14.83
C ALA A 8 11.64 3.88 -16.00
N ASN A 9 11.92 4.79 -16.93
CA ASN A 9 11.08 4.98 -18.11
C ASN A 9 11.13 3.77 -19.04
N GLY A 10 12.31 3.19 -19.27
CA GLY A 10 12.47 2.00 -20.11
C GLY A 10 11.72 0.80 -19.56
N THR A 11 11.87 0.50 -18.27
CA THR A 11 11.10 -0.59 -17.61
C THR A 11 9.60 -0.31 -17.62
N GLY A 12 9.17 0.95 -17.48
CA GLY A 12 7.77 1.35 -17.60
C GLY A 12 7.20 1.08 -19.00
N ILE A 13 7.93 1.44 -20.06
CA ILE A 13 7.50 1.19 -21.45
C ILE A 13 7.39 -0.31 -21.71
N ILE A 14 8.40 -1.09 -21.31
CA ILE A 14 8.39 -2.55 -21.46
C ILE A 14 7.17 -3.17 -20.79
N LYS A 15 6.80 -2.70 -19.58
CA LYS A 15 5.59 -3.15 -18.89
C LYS A 15 4.33 -2.87 -19.68
N TRP A 16 4.17 -1.65 -20.20
CA TRP A 16 2.98 -1.29 -20.99
C TRP A 16 2.87 -2.09 -22.28
N VAL A 17 3.99 -2.29 -22.98
CA VAL A 17 4.03 -3.09 -24.21
C VAL A 17 3.69 -4.55 -23.92
N THR A 18 4.33 -5.16 -22.92
CA THR A 18 4.07 -6.56 -22.56
C THR A 18 2.66 -6.77 -22.02
N ALA A 19 2.17 -5.87 -21.16
CA ALA A 19 0.80 -5.92 -20.65
C ALA A 19 -0.22 -5.74 -21.78
N GLY A 20 0.00 -4.78 -22.68
CA GLY A 20 -0.87 -4.57 -23.85
C GLY A 20 -0.94 -5.81 -24.74
N PHE A 21 0.19 -6.46 -25.00
CA PHE A 21 0.21 -7.73 -25.73
C PHE A 21 -0.58 -8.83 -25.01
N LEU A 22 -0.39 -9.00 -23.71
CA LEU A 22 -1.10 -10.02 -22.92
C LEU A 22 -2.61 -9.74 -22.85
N ILE A 23 -3.01 -8.48 -22.76
CA ILE A 23 -4.42 -8.08 -22.79
C ILE A 23 -5.03 -8.40 -24.15
N LEU A 24 -4.34 -8.08 -25.25
CA LEU A 24 -4.79 -8.42 -26.60
C LEU A 24 -4.90 -9.94 -26.79
N ALA A 25 -3.89 -10.70 -26.34
CA ALA A 25 -3.93 -12.16 -26.38
C ALA A 25 -5.10 -12.72 -25.56
N GLY A 26 -5.35 -12.16 -24.37
CA GLY A 26 -6.50 -12.52 -23.53
C GLY A 26 -7.83 -12.21 -24.20
N LEU A 27 -7.97 -11.04 -24.83
CA LEU A 27 -9.19 -10.66 -25.57
C LEU A 27 -9.46 -11.60 -26.75
N VAL A 28 -8.43 -11.98 -27.52
CA VAL A 28 -8.59 -12.93 -28.63
C VAL A 28 -9.11 -14.28 -28.12
N LEU A 29 -8.55 -14.79 -27.03
CA LEU A 29 -9.00 -16.05 -26.43
C LEU A 29 -10.40 -15.94 -25.80
N ALA A 30 -10.71 -14.80 -25.18
CA ALA A 30 -12.03 -14.52 -24.61
C ALA A 30 -13.12 -14.45 -25.69
N VAL A 31 -12.83 -13.92 -26.88
CA VAL A 31 -13.79 -13.94 -27.99
C VAL A 31 -14.02 -15.36 -28.51
N GLN A 32 -13.00 -16.23 -28.46
CA GLN A 32 -13.12 -17.60 -28.95
C GLN A 32 -13.85 -18.55 -27.99
N HIS A 33 -13.65 -18.41 -26.68
CA HIS A 33 -14.15 -19.37 -25.67
C HIS A 33 -14.90 -18.72 -24.49
N GLY A 34 -15.14 -17.41 -24.53
CA GLY A 34 -15.60 -16.63 -23.37
C GLY A 34 -17.00 -16.98 -22.88
N GLY A 35 -17.94 -17.26 -23.77
CA GLY A 35 -19.33 -17.55 -23.39
C GLY A 35 -19.45 -18.82 -22.53
N GLU A 36 -18.77 -19.90 -22.94
CA GLU A 36 -18.78 -21.17 -22.22
C GLU A 36 -18.03 -21.07 -20.89
N ASN A 37 -16.88 -20.38 -20.88
CA ASN A 37 -16.05 -20.23 -19.69
C ASN A 37 -16.71 -19.34 -18.62
N LEU A 38 -17.39 -18.24 -19.02
CA LEU A 38 -18.12 -17.41 -18.07
C LEU A 38 -19.29 -18.17 -17.44
N SER A 39 -20.01 -18.95 -18.24
CA SER A 39 -21.12 -19.80 -17.75
C SER A 39 -20.61 -20.87 -16.77
N TYR A 40 -19.45 -21.46 -17.05
CA TYR A 40 -18.79 -22.41 -16.14
C TYR A 40 -18.58 -21.81 -14.74
N TRP A 41 -18.07 -20.58 -14.65
CA TRP A 41 -17.89 -19.90 -13.36
C TRP A 41 -19.22 -19.55 -12.69
N GLY A 42 -20.27 -19.21 -13.45
CA GLY A 42 -21.61 -18.99 -12.90
C GLY A 42 -22.20 -20.21 -12.20
N HIS A 43 -21.87 -21.42 -12.63
CA HIS A 43 -22.39 -22.67 -12.06
C HIS A 43 -21.45 -23.35 -11.05
N HIS A 44 -20.16 -23.05 -11.06
CA HIS A 44 -19.15 -23.71 -10.21
C HIS A 44 -18.57 -22.82 -9.11
N THR A 45 -19.12 -21.62 -8.90
CA THR A 45 -18.70 -20.73 -7.82
C THR A 45 -19.61 -20.88 -6.60
N ASN A 46 -19.02 -21.30 -5.48
CA ASN A 46 -19.69 -21.32 -4.19
C ASN A 46 -19.09 -20.25 -3.29
N PHE A 47 -19.94 -19.43 -2.68
CA PHE A 47 -19.48 -18.47 -1.68
C PHE A 47 -19.01 -19.22 -0.43
N SER A 48 -17.79 -18.92 0.00
CA SER A 48 -17.26 -19.41 1.28
C SER A 48 -16.61 -18.23 2.01
N LEU A 49 -16.93 -18.08 3.30
CA LEU A 49 -16.33 -17.03 4.12
C LEU A 49 -14.79 -17.13 4.19
N PRO A 50 -14.19 -18.33 4.38
CA PRO A 50 -12.73 -18.46 4.34
C PRO A 50 -12.15 -18.07 2.97
N GLY A 51 -12.81 -18.44 1.87
CA GLY A 51 -12.39 -18.09 0.52
C GLY A 51 -12.50 -16.59 0.24
N PHE A 52 -13.55 -15.94 0.74
CA PHE A 52 -13.72 -14.49 0.64
C PHE A 52 -12.61 -13.75 1.36
N ILE A 53 -12.29 -14.11 2.60
CA ILE A 53 -11.26 -13.43 3.40
C ILE A 53 -9.87 -13.64 2.79
N LYS A 54 -9.58 -14.85 2.29
CA LYS A 54 -8.33 -15.13 1.59
C LYS A 54 -8.18 -14.29 0.31
N THR A 55 -9.26 -14.15 -0.45
CA THR A 55 -9.31 -13.32 -1.66
C THR A 55 -9.17 -11.84 -1.29
N PHE A 56 -9.83 -11.39 -0.23
CA PHE A 56 -9.73 -10.03 0.29
C PHE A 56 -8.29 -9.66 0.65
N ASN A 57 -7.59 -10.51 1.41
CA ASN A 57 -6.18 -10.29 1.76
C ASN A 57 -5.31 -10.21 0.50
N SER A 58 -5.50 -11.12 -0.46
CA SER A 58 -4.76 -11.10 -1.73
C SER A 58 -5.03 -9.83 -2.55
N CYS A 59 -6.28 -9.38 -2.59
CA CYS A 59 -6.65 -8.14 -3.27
C CYS A 59 -6.09 -6.91 -2.55
N PHE A 60 -6.08 -6.91 -1.21
CA PHE A 60 -5.52 -5.84 -0.40
C PHE A 60 -4.04 -5.62 -0.71
N PHE A 61 -3.27 -6.70 -0.90
CA PHE A 61 -1.88 -6.64 -1.32
C PHE A 61 -1.68 -5.85 -2.62
N PHE A 62 -2.58 -6.01 -3.61
CA PHE A 62 -2.45 -5.29 -4.90
C PHE A 62 -2.62 -3.79 -4.78
N PHE A 63 -3.29 -3.31 -3.73
CA PHE A 63 -3.42 -1.89 -3.42
C PHE A 63 -2.40 -1.39 -2.38
N ALA A 64 -1.48 -2.25 -1.93
CA ALA A 64 -0.38 -1.79 -1.08
C ALA A 64 0.64 -0.98 -1.90
N GLY A 65 1.22 0.05 -1.29
CA GLY A 65 2.25 0.91 -1.90
C GLY A 65 1.79 2.32 -2.25
N PHE A 66 0.48 2.63 -2.21
CA PHE A 66 0.00 3.99 -2.45
C PHE A 66 0.36 4.96 -1.30
N GLU A 67 0.60 4.44 -0.10
CA GLU A 67 1.05 5.19 1.07
C GLU A 67 2.38 5.92 0.81
N VAL A 68 3.22 5.38 -0.07
CA VAL A 68 4.52 5.94 -0.41
C VAL A 68 4.39 7.33 -1.04
N PHE A 69 3.32 7.57 -1.82
CA PHE A 69 3.08 8.88 -2.45
C PHE A 69 2.79 9.99 -1.43
N SER A 70 2.26 9.65 -0.25
CA SER A 70 2.04 10.64 0.82
C SER A 70 3.36 11.22 1.34
N THR A 71 4.44 10.44 1.31
CA THR A 71 5.78 10.86 1.76
C THR A 71 6.53 11.70 0.73
N ALA A 72 6.12 11.65 -0.54
CA ALA A 72 6.74 12.37 -1.65
C ALA A 72 6.17 13.79 -1.85
N GLY A 73 5.34 14.28 -0.94
CA GLY A 73 4.61 15.54 -1.08
C GLY A 73 5.47 16.76 -1.41
N LYS A 74 6.74 16.80 -0.95
CA LYS A 74 7.68 17.90 -1.25
C LYS A 74 7.95 18.11 -2.74
N ASN A 75 7.77 17.08 -3.57
CA ASN A 75 8.03 17.14 -5.01
C ASN A 75 6.75 17.35 -5.84
N ILE A 76 5.60 17.56 -5.19
CA ILE A 76 4.29 17.69 -5.84
C ILE A 76 3.88 19.16 -5.83
N SER A 77 3.46 19.69 -6.98
CA SER A 77 2.86 21.03 -7.04
C SER A 77 1.54 21.04 -6.28
N ASN A 78 1.34 21.98 -5.36
CA ASN A 78 0.17 22.07 -4.47
C ASN A 78 -0.19 20.73 -3.77
N PRO A 79 0.65 20.27 -2.82
CA PRO A 79 0.51 18.96 -2.17
C PRO A 79 -0.85 18.74 -1.51
N GLU A 80 -1.38 19.75 -0.80
CA GLU A 80 -2.62 19.65 -0.01
C GLU A 80 -3.82 19.20 -0.86
N LYS A 81 -3.93 19.73 -2.07
CA LYS A 81 -5.04 19.42 -2.98
C LYS A 81 -4.72 18.24 -3.90
N ASN A 82 -3.48 18.14 -4.37
CA ASN A 82 -3.12 17.21 -5.43
C ASN A 82 -2.77 15.81 -4.92
N ILE A 83 -2.25 15.66 -3.69
CA ILE A 83 -2.00 14.33 -3.11
C ILE A 83 -3.32 13.58 -2.92
N GLY A 84 -4.28 14.19 -2.23
CA GLY A 84 -5.57 13.54 -1.94
C GLY A 84 -6.36 13.19 -3.22
N ARG A 85 -6.42 14.13 -4.18
CA ARG A 85 -7.09 13.88 -5.48
C ARG A 85 -6.34 12.85 -6.32
N GLY A 86 -5.01 12.92 -6.34
CA GLY A 86 -4.16 12.00 -7.08
C GLY A 86 -4.34 10.56 -6.60
N ILE A 87 -4.25 10.34 -5.29
CA ILE A 87 -4.45 9.01 -4.68
C ILE A 87 -5.86 8.49 -4.96
N THR A 88 -6.90 9.32 -4.79
CA THR A 88 -8.29 8.90 -5.03
C THR A 88 -8.50 8.50 -6.49
N LEU A 89 -8.01 9.31 -7.44
CA LEU A 89 -8.16 9.05 -8.87
C LEU A 89 -7.39 7.80 -9.29
N ILE A 90 -6.15 7.62 -8.85
CA ILE A 90 -5.35 6.45 -9.22
C ILE A 90 -5.91 5.16 -8.61
N MET A 91 -6.44 5.21 -7.39
CA MET A 91 -7.13 4.07 -6.76
C MET A 91 -8.37 3.67 -7.56
N LEU A 92 -9.17 4.63 -7.99
CA LEU A 92 -10.36 4.37 -8.81
C LEU A 92 -10.00 3.78 -10.17
N ILE A 93 -9.02 4.36 -10.87
CA ILE A 93 -8.54 3.86 -12.16
C ILE A 93 -7.99 2.44 -12.02
N SER A 94 -7.17 2.18 -11.00
CA SER A 94 -6.59 0.86 -10.73
C SER A 94 -7.66 -0.17 -10.43
N THR A 95 -8.70 0.20 -9.67
CA THR A 95 -9.84 -0.67 -9.37
C THR A 95 -10.58 -1.09 -10.64
N ILE A 96 -10.92 -0.12 -11.51
CA ILE A 96 -11.58 -0.41 -12.79
C ILE A 96 -10.69 -1.33 -13.63
N PHE A 97 -9.40 -1.02 -13.73
CA PHE A 97 -8.45 -1.82 -14.50
C PHE A 97 -8.37 -3.26 -13.97
N TYR A 98 -8.25 -3.46 -12.66
CA TYR A 98 -8.23 -4.81 -12.08
C TYR A 98 -9.52 -5.59 -12.31
N ILE A 99 -10.68 -4.94 -12.24
CA ILE A 99 -11.97 -5.58 -12.54
C ILE A 99 -12.01 -6.04 -14.01
N VAL A 100 -11.66 -5.14 -14.95
CA VAL A 100 -11.67 -5.45 -16.39
C VAL A 100 -10.71 -6.60 -16.71
N ILE A 101 -9.49 -6.56 -16.20
CA ILE A 101 -8.52 -7.64 -16.41
C ILE A 101 -9.02 -8.95 -15.80
N SER A 102 -9.59 -8.93 -14.59
CA SER A 102 -10.11 -10.13 -13.95
C SER A 102 -11.22 -10.78 -14.79
N ILE A 103 -12.15 -9.98 -15.34
CA ILE A 103 -13.21 -10.48 -16.23
C ILE A 103 -12.61 -11.13 -17.48
N ILE A 104 -11.61 -10.51 -18.11
CA ILE A 104 -10.91 -11.10 -19.26
C ILE A 104 -10.29 -12.45 -18.86
N PHE A 105 -9.62 -12.54 -17.72
CA PHE A 105 -9.02 -13.80 -17.27
C PHE A 105 -10.07 -14.90 -16.98
N PHE A 106 -11.21 -14.56 -16.39
CA PHE A 106 -12.31 -15.52 -16.19
C PHE A 106 -12.96 -15.97 -17.51
N ALA A 107 -13.00 -15.11 -18.52
CA ALA A 107 -13.47 -15.49 -19.86
C ALA A 107 -12.48 -16.41 -20.59
N VAL A 108 -11.18 -16.30 -20.30
CA VAL A 108 -10.14 -17.09 -20.99
C VAL A 108 -9.95 -18.47 -20.35
N PHE A 109 -10.03 -18.58 -19.02
CA PHE A 109 -9.63 -19.80 -18.30
C PHE A 109 -10.73 -20.38 -17.42
N THR A 110 -10.88 -21.71 -17.46
CA THR A 110 -11.75 -22.49 -16.55
C THR A 110 -11.02 -23.07 -15.35
N LYS A 111 -9.68 -23.07 -15.39
CA LYS A 111 -8.80 -23.52 -14.30
C LYS A 111 -7.60 -22.60 -14.17
N PHE A 112 -7.29 -22.20 -12.94
CA PHE A 112 -6.07 -21.43 -12.62
C PHE A 112 -5.02 -22.36 -12.02
N VAL A 113 -3.79 -22.26 -12.53
CA VAL A 113 -2.62 -22.98 -11.97
C VAL A 113 -1.82 -22.02 -11.10
N GLN A 114 -1.22 -22.54 -10.02
CA GLN A 114 -0.45 -21.76 -9.03
C GLN A 114 0.67 -20.91 -9.67
N ASN A 115 1.26 -21.38 -10.78
CA ASN A 115 2.17 -20.61 -11.61
C ASN A 115 1.42 -19.90 -12.75
N MET A 116 0.61 -18.89 -12.40
CA MET A 116 -0.18 -18.10 -13.36
C MET A 116 0.69 -17.50 -14.47
N GLN A 117 1.97 -17.31 -14.18
CA GLN A 117 2.94 -16.70 -15.07
C GLN A 117 3.37 -17.55 -16.28
N MET A 118 3.29 -18.88 -16.16
CA MET A 118 3.76 -19.81 -17.19
C MET A 118 2.74 -20.91 -17.48
N GLY A 119 2.07 -21.43 -16.44
CA GLY A 119 1.20 -22.60 -16.51
C GLY A 119 -0.19 -22.29 -17.06
N THR A 120 -0.82 -21.20 -16.64
CA THR A 120 -2.21 -20.89 -17.03
C THR A 120 -2.33 -20.59 -18.53
N TRP A 121 -1.40 -19.80 -19.09
CA TRP A 121 -1.39 -19.52 -20.53
C TRP A 121 -1.13 -20.74 -21.41
N SER A 122 -0.44 -21.76 -20.89
CA SER A 122 -0.24 -23.03 -21.61
C SER A 122 -1.55 -23.80 -21.82
N LEU A 123 -2.58 -23.53 -21.01
CA LEU A 123 -3.90 -24.12 -21.14
C LEU A 123 -4.73 -23.45 -22.24
N GLY A 124 -4.43 -22.18 -22.57
CA GLY A 124 -5.17 -21.42 -23.57
C GLY A 124 -4.65 -21.56 -25.00
N PHE A 125 -3.37 -21.91 -25.19
CA PHE A 125 -2.74 -22.01 -26.51
C PHE A 125 -2.35 -23.45 -26.85
N LYS A 126 -2.94 -24.01 -27.91
CA LYS A 126 -2.63 -25.36 -28.41
C LYS A 126 -1.29 -25.46 -29.15
N ASN A 127 -0.82 -24.36 -29.77
CA ASN A 127 0.42 -24.35 -30.54
C ASN A 127 1.61 -23.93 -29.65
N LYS A 128 2.55 -24.87 -29.44
CA LYS A 128 3.74 -24.66 -28.59
C LYS A 128 4.61 -23.50 -29.08
N ILE A 129 4.75 -23.29 -30.39
CA ILE A 129 5.61 -22.21 -30.93
C ILE A 129 5.04 -20.82 -30.62
N ILE A 130 3.72 -20.65 -30.75
CA ILE A 130 3.04 -19.38 -30.45
C ILE A 130 3.01 -19.15 -28.93
N LEU A 131 2.83 -20.22 -28.15
CA LEU A 131 2.84 -20.18 -26.69
C LEU A 131 4.20 -19.75 -26.12
N TYR A 132 5.28 -20.42 -26.56
CA TYR A 132 6.63 -20.12 -26.09
C TYR A 132 7.16 -18.80 -26.69
N GLY A 133 6.89 -18.54 -27.98
CA GLY A 133 7.36 -17.34 -28.68
C GLY A 133 6.62 -16.05 -28.33
N GLY A 134 5.37 -16.12 -27.85
CA GLY A 134 4.54 -14.95 -27.55
C GLY A 134 4.32 -14.73 -26.06
N PRO A 135 3.27 -15.32 -25.45
CA PRO A 135 2.87 -15.03 -24.07
C PRO A 135 3.94 -15.32 -23.02
N ILE A 136 4.66 -16.45 -23.14
CA ILE A 136 5.64 -16.88 -22.14
C ILE A 136 6.87 -15.97 -22.09
N ILE A 137 7.48 -15.67 -23.25
CA ILE A 137 8.62 -14.74 -23.31
C ILE A 137 8.22 -13.35 -22.83
N ASN A 138 7.04 -12.86 -23.25
CA ASN A 138 6.53 -11.57 -22.79
C ASN A 138 6.28 -11.54 -21.28
N MET A 139 5.84 -12.65 -20.68
CA MET A 139 5.72 -12.82 -19.23
C MET A 139 7.07 -12.71 -18.52
N ILE A 140 8.09 -13.43 -19.01
CA ILE A 140 9.44 -13.39 -18.41
C ILE A 140 9.99 -11.97 -18.46
N ILE A 141 9.87 -11.31 -19.62
CA ILE A 141 10.31 -9.93 -19.81
C ILE A 141 9.55 -8.99 -18.87
N SER A 142 8.23 -9.14 -18.78
CA SER A 142 7.38 -8.32 -17.90
C SER A 142 7.71 -8.53 -16.43
N ALA A 143 7.91 -9.78 -15.99
CA ALA A 143 8.28 -10.12 -14.63
C ALA A 143 9.65 -9.55 -14.25
N LEU A 144 10.63 -9.61 -15.16
CA LEU A 144 11.95 -9.02 -14.95
C LEU A 144 11.87 -7.49 -14.87
N ALA A 145 11.14 -6.85 -15.78
CA ALA A 145 10.89 -5.41 -15.76
C ALA A 145 10.15 -4.98 -14.49
N LEU A 146 9.21 -5.78 -13.99
CA LEU A 146 8.52 -5.56 -12.72
C LEU A 146 9.47 -5.56 -11.55
N LYS A 147 10.30 -6.59 -11.41
CA LYS A 147 11.25 -6.72 -10.30
C LYS A 147 12.25 -5.57 -10.28
N ILE A 148 12.83 -5.20 -11.43
CA ILE A 148 13.76 -4.08 -11.54
C ILE A 148 13.08 -2.78 -11.10
N ASN A 149 11.87 -2.53 -11.60
CA ASN A 149 11.15 -1.30 -11.33
C ASN A 149 10.70 -1.19 -9.86
N VAL A 150 10.28 -2.29 -9.22
CA VAL A 150 9.96 -2.33 -7.78
C VAL A 150 11.20 -2.07 -6.94
N ALA A 151 12.34 -2.70 -7.27
CA ALA A 151 13.59 -2.46 -6.57
C ALA A 151 14.03 -0.98 -6.66
N MET A 152 13.91 -0.38 -7.83
CA MET A 152 14.21 1.04 -8.05
C MET A 152 13.28 1.97 -7.24
N GLN A 153 11.98 1.70 -7.25
CA GLN A 153 11.01 2.48 -6.47
C GLN A 153 11.28 2.34 -4.97
N ASN A 154 11.57 1.14 -4.47
CA ASN A 154 11.91 0.92 -3.08
C ASN A 154 13.16 1.71 -2.66
N ASP A 155 14.18 1.78 -3.53
CA ASP A 155 15.40 2.53 -3.24
C ASP A 155 15.17 4.06 -3.20
N LEU A 156 14.38 4.58 -4.14
CA LEU A 156 14.07 6.00 -4.25
C LEU A 156 13.13 6.48 -3.14
N TYR A 157 12.04 5.74 -2.93
CA TYR A 157 10.99 6.14 -2.02
C TYR A 157 11.14 5.58 -0.60
N GLY A 158 11.85 4.47 -0.42
CA GLY A 158 12.18 3.98 0.93
C GLY A 158 13.02 5.00 1.69
N GLY A 159 13.95 5.66 1.00
CA GLY A 159 14.71 6.78 1.56
C GLY A 159 13.85 8.01 1.89
N THR A 160 12.83 8.34 1.10
CA THR A 160 11.92 9.46 1.41
C THR A 160 10.95 9.13 2.53
N SER A 161 10.54 7.88 2.65
CA SER A 161 9.61 7.41 3.69
C SER A 161 10.21 7.50 5.09
N LEU A 162 11.54 7.46 5.20
CA LEU A 162 12.26 7.67 6.45
C LEU A 162 12.50 9.17 6.79
N GLN A 163 12.21 10.09 5.87
CA GLN A 163 12.40 11.54 6.10
C GLN A 163 11.54 12.13 7.20
N PRO A 164 10.23 11.82 7.31
CA PRO A 164 9.41 12.28 8.42
C PRO A 164 9.96 11.80 9.77
N LEU A 165 10.39 10.54 9.85
CA LEU A 165 10.97 9.96 11.06
C LEU A 165 12.28 10.64 11.48
N TRP A 166 13.09 11.15 10.53
CA TRP A 166 14.25 12.00 10.87
C TRP A 166 13.85 13.40 11.32
N ALA A 167 12.84 14.02 10.69
CA ALA A 167 12.37 15.35 11.06
C ALA A 167 11.91 15.36 12.52
N GLU A 168 11.21 14.31 12.94
CA GLU A 168 10.77 14.09 14.32
C GLU A 168 11.91 13.61 15.24
N GLY A 169 13.06 13.22 14.69
CA GLY A 169 14.24 12.81 15.45
C GLY A 169 14.22 11.38 15.98
N TYR A 170 13.30 10.53 15.50
CA TYR A 170 13.24 9.10 15.81
C TYR A 170 14.45 8.31 15.31
N LEU A 171 15.24 8.88 14.39
CA LEU A 171 16.38 8.21 13.78
C LEU A 171 17.71 9.00 13.99
N PRO A 172 18.89 8.36 13.83
CA PRO A 172 20.21 9.00 13.96
C PRO A 172 20.44 10.11 12.94
N ASP A 173 21.03 11.22 13.39
CA ASP A 173 21.32 12.40 12.53
C ASP A 173 22.32 12.06 11.40
N HIS A 174 23.08 10.98 11.55
CA HIS A 174 23.97 10.44 10.53
C HIS A 174 23.23 9.95 9.27
N LEU A 175 21.96 9.55 9.39
CA LEU A 175 21.11 9.11 8.27
C LEU A 175 20.46 10.30 7.54
N ARG A 176 20.48 11.50 8.13
CA ARG A 176 19.92 12.74 7.57
C ARG A 176 20.74 13.31 6.40
N LYS A 177 22.02 12.92 6.25
CA LYS A 177 22.92 13.49 5.23
C LYS A 177 22.40 13.18 3.82
N LEU A 178 21.91 14.22 3.14
CA LEU A 178 21.51 14.19 1.74
C LEU A 178 22.75 14.31 0.85
N ASN A 179 22.79 13.57 -0.26
CA ASN A 179 23.82 13.77 -1.29
C ASN A 179 23.51 15.03 -2.13
N LYS A 180 24.46 15.43 -2.99
CA LYS A 180 24.34 16.54 -3.96
C LYS A 180 23.07 16.46 -4.84
N ASP A 181 22.55 15.24 -5.04
CA ASP A 181 21.33 14.98 -5.83
C ASP A 181 20.03 15.02 -4.99
N GLY A 182 20.08 15.39 -3.70
CA GLY A 182 18.91 15.44 -2.82
C GLY A 182 18.37 14.08 -2.35
N ILE A 183 19.16 13.01 -2.51
CA ILE A 183 18.80 11.63 -2.12
C ILE A 183 19.51 11.24 -0.81
N PRO A 184 18.81 10.65 0.18
CA PRO A 184 19.41 10.17 1.43
C PRO A 184 20.09 8.80 1.24
N ILE A 185 21.32 8.78 0.70
CA ILE A 185 22.04 7.54 0.33
C ILE A 185 22.15 6.54 1.50
N ARG A 186 22.48 7.02 2.71
CA ARG A 186 22.66 6.13 3.87
C ARG A 186 21.37 5.44 4.29
N ALA A 187 20.25 6.13 4.13
CA ALA A 187 18.94 5.57 4.40
C ALA A 187 18.49 4.58 3.34
N SER A 188 18.78 4.86 2.07
CA SER A 188 18.59 3.92 0.96
C SER A 188 19.41 2.64 1.17
N ILE A 189 20.67 2.75 1.60
CA ILE A 189 21.51 1.59 1.95
C ILE A 189 20.91 0.82 3.13
N LEU A 190 20.45 1.50 4.19
CA LEU A 190 19.78 0.85 5.32
C LEU A 190 18.53 0.09 4.85
N ASN A 191 17.71 0.70 4.00
CA ASN A 191 16.54 0.06 3.41
C ASN A 191 16.92 -1.17 2.57
N LEU A 192 18.02 -1.09 1.80
CA LEU A 192 18.54 -2.21 1.02
C LEU A 192 19.00 -3.36 1.93
N VAL A 193 19.72 -3.07 3.02
CA VAL A 193 20.15 -4.08 4.00
C VAL A 193 18.95 -4.74 4.65
N ILE A 194 17.96 -3.95 5.11
CA ILE A 194 16.72 -4.49 5.69
C ILE A 194 15.98 -5.36 4.67
N THR A 195 15.82 -4.88 3.43
CA THR A 195 15.15 -5.64 2.36
C THR A 195 15.88 -6.94 2.05
N SER A 196 17.23 -6.92 2.00
CA SER A 196 18.05 -8.11 1.78
C SER A 196 17.89 -9.14 2.91
N LEU A 197 17.89 -8.68 4.17
CA LEU A 197 17.61 -9.52 5.33
C LEU A 197 16.19 -10.12 5.27
N MET A 198 15.19 -9.33 4.84
CA MET A 198 13.83 -9.83 4.67
C MET A 198 13.74 -10.89 3.57
N ILE A 199 14.41 -10.69 2.44
CA ILE A 199 14.50 -11.69 1.36
C ILE A 199 15.13 -12.98 1.89
N PHE A 200 16.20 -12.85 2.67
CA PHE A 200 16.87 -14.01 3.26
C PHE A 200 15.95 -14.79 4.21
N ILE A 201 15.24 -14.09 5.09
CA ILE A 201 14.33 -14.71 6.06
C ILE A 201 13.11 -15.35 5.38
N TRP A 202 12.46 -14.63 4.47
CA TRP A 202 11.16 -15.02 3.91
C TRP A 202 11.22 -15.90 2.66
N LEU A 203 12.34 -15.92 1.93
CA LEU A 203 12.51 -16.72 0.71
C LEU A 203 13.61 -17.76 0.87
N THR A 204 14.81 -17.33 1.27
CA THR A 204 15.98 -18.22 1.30
C THR A 204 15.86 -19.31 2.36
N ILE A 205 15.41 -19.00 3.58
CA ILE A 205 15.24 -20.02 4.64
C ILE A 205 14.21 -21.09 4.23
N PRO A 206 12.98 -20.75 3.78
CA PRO A 206 12.01 -21.75 3.32
C PRO A 206 12.51 -22.60 2.14
N ASP A 207 13.24 -22.00 1.19
CA ASP A 207 13.80 -22.73 0.05
C ASP A 207 14.94 -23.67 0.45
N ILE A 208 15.78 -23.29 1.43
CA ILE A 208 16.78 -24.18 2.02
C ILE A 208 16.10 -25.36 2.74
N ILE A 209 15.06 -25.08 3.54
CA ILE A 209 14.28 -26.14 4.22
C ILE A 209 13.64 -27.08 3.22
N LYS A 210 13.08 -26.55 2.12
CA LYS A 210 12.56 -27.34 1.01
C LYS A 210 13.66 -28.20 0.40
N GLY A 211 14.81 -27.61 0.08
CA GLY A 211 15.95 -28.32 -0.50
C GLY A 211 16.37 -29.50 0.37
N PHE A 212 16.56 -29.27 1.67
CA PHE A 212 16.93 -30.31 2.62
C PHE A 212 15.87 -31.40 2.77
N SER A 213 14.58 -31.02 2.81
CA SER A 213 13.47 -31.97 2.94
C SER A 213 13.30 -32.83 1.69
N LEU A 214 13.45 -32.23 0.51
CA LEU A 214 13.44 -32.94 -0.76
C LEU A 214 14.65 -33.87 -0.88
N THR A 215 15.85 -33.43 -0.46
CA THR A 215 17.04 -34.26 -0.48
C THR A 215 16.93 -35.47 0.45
N LYS A 216 16.30 -35.31 1.62
CA LYS A 216 16.01 -36.44 2.52
C LYS A 216 15.02 -37.45 1.93
N GLN A 217 14.10 -37.00 1.08
CA GLN A 217 13.03 -37.85 0.54
C GLN A 217 13.40 -38.53 -0.79
N PHE A 218 14.09 -37.81 -1.68
CA PHE A 218 14.35 -38.25 -3.05
C PHE A 218 15.85 -38.37 -3.39
N GLY A 219 16.75 -38.05 -2.46
CA GLY A 219 18.19 -38.04 -2.69
C GLY A 219 18.71 -36.71 -3.25
N PHE A 220 20.00 -36.66 -3.61
CA PHE A 220 20.62 -35.44 -4.14
C PHE A 220 20.09 -35.15 -5.56
N MET A 221 19.53 -33.94 -5.77
CA MET A 221 18.78 -33.50 -6.97
C MET A 221 17.42 -34.21 -7.21
N ALA A 222 16.37 -33.73 -6.54
CA ALA A 222 14.98 -34.11 -6.86
C ALA A 222 14.56 -33.59 -8.25
N ILE A 223 13.81 -34.41 -8.99
CA ILE A 223 13.32 -34.07 -10.34
C ILE A 223 12.29 -32.93 -10.25
N PRO A 224 12.15 -32.03 -11.26
CA PRO A 224 11.15 -30.97 -11.24
C PRO A 224 9.72 -31.43 -10.91
N ALA A 225 9.31 -32.62 -11.36
CA ALA A 225 8.02 -33.21 -11.02
C ALA A 225 7.87 -33.50 -9.51
N GLU A 226 8.94 -33.97 -8.86
CA GLU A 226 8.96 -34.27 -7.41
C GLU A 226 9.00 -32.97 -6.59
N THR A 227 9.72 -31.95 -7.06
CA THR A 227 9.75 -30.62 -6.42
C THR A 227 8.39 -29.92 -6.42
N MET A 228 7.49 -30.29 -7.34
CA MET A 228 6.10 -29.81 -7.39
C MET A 228 5.17 -30.55 -6.43
N THR A 229 5.52 -31.76 -5.98
CA THR A 229 4.75 -32.49 -4.96
C THR A 229 4.98 -31.96 -3.54
N TYR A 230 6.10 -31.27 -3.31
CA TYR A 230 6.40 -30.65 -2.02
C TYR A 230 5.63 -29.33 -1.88
N GLN A 231 4.61 -29.34 -1.02
CA GLN A 231 3.93 -28.12 -0.59
C GLN A 231 4.87 -27.28 0.28
N GLN A 232 5.44 -26.24 -0.32
CA GLN A 232 6.29 -25.29 0.39
C GLN A 232 5.54 -24.64 1.57
N PRO A 233 6.22 -24.44 2.72
CA PRO A 233 5.67 -23.70 3.87
C PRO A 233 5.33 -22.26 3.53
N PHE A 234 6.09 -21.66 2.61
CA PHE A 234 5.77 -20.38 2.02
C PHE A 234 5.53 -20.55 0.52
N ASN A 235 4.30 -20.32 0.09
CA ASN A 235 3.99 -20.03 -1.28
C ASN A 235 3.88 -18.50 -1.47
N VAL A 236 3.90 -18.02 -2.70
CA VAL A 236 3.71 -16.59 -3.01
C VAL A 236 2.40 -16.09 -2.38
N SER A 237 1.35 -16.92 -2.36
CA SER A 237 0.06 -16.61 -1.71
C SER A 237 0.17 -16.36 -0.21
N SER A 238 0.83 -17.23 0.55
CA SER A 238 1.02 -17.04 1.99
C SER A 238 1.88 -15.81 2.30
N LEU A 239 2.87 -15.50 1.45
CA LEU A 239 3.70 -14.29 1.61
C LEU A 239 2.87 -13.02 1.37
N THR A 240 2.01 -13.01 0.35
CA THR A 240 1.10 -11.90 0.09
C THR A 240 0.04 -11.75 1.18
N GLU A 241 -0.44 -12.85 1.76
CA GLU A 241 -1.38 -12.84 2.88
C GLU A 241 -0.74 -12.25 4.14
N ALA A 242 0.46 -12.71 4.52
CA ALA A 242 1.22 -12.17 5.65
C ALA A 242 1.55 -10.67 5.47
N SER A 243 2.02 -10.28 4.27
CA SER A 243 2.27 -8.86 3.96
C SER A 243 0.99 -8.03 4.09
N SER A 244 -0.15 -8.55 3.68
CA SER A 244 -1.43 -7.84 3.79
C SER A 244 -1.88 -7.72 5.23
N ALA A 245 -1.70 -8.74 6.05
CA ALA A 245 -2.02 -8.69 7.48
C ALA A 245 -1.23 -7.58 8.19
N ILE A 246 0.06 -7.41 7.87
CA ILE A 246 0.89 -6.32 8.40
C ILE A 246 0.35 -4.96 7.94
N THR A 247 0.04 -4.80 6.65
CA THR A 247 -0.49 -3.54 6.12
C THR A 247 -1.87 -3.21 6.70
N ILE A 248 -2.76 -4.19 6.84
CA ILE A 248 -4.07 -4.07 7.50
C ILE A 248 -3.91 -3.59 8.94
N PHE A 249 -2.94 -4.13 9.67
CA PHE A 249 -2.64 -3.69 11.04
C PHE A 249 -2.19 -2.22 11.08
N ILE A 250 -1.31 -1.80 10.17
CA ILE A 250 -0.85 -0.40 10.08
C ILE A 250 -2.02 0.53 9.79
N TYR A 251 -2.87 0.23 8.80
CA TYR A 251 -4.05 1.04 8.51
C TYR A 251 -5.05 1.05 9.66
N GLY A 252 -5.25 -0.09 10.32
CA GLY A 252 -6.08 -0.19 11.53
C GLY A 252 -5.59 0.76 12.62
N MET A 253 -4.28 0.82 12.89
CA MET A 253 -3.70 1.76 13.85
C MET A 253 -3.88 3.22 13.42
N VAL A 254 -3.64 3.55 12.15
CA VAL A 254 -3.81 4.92 11.64
C VAL A 254 -5.26 5.37 11.78
N ILE A 255 -6.22 4.51 11.43
CA ILE A 255 -7.65 4.81 11.59
C ILE A 255 -8.02 4.93 13.07
N ALA A 256 -7.49 4.08 13.95
CA ALA A 256 -7.73 4.18 15.38
C ALA A 256 -7.23 5.51 15.97
N VAL A 257 -6.03 5.95 15.56
CA VAL A 257 -5.48 7.26 15.96
C VAL A 257 -6.34 8.40 15.40
N MET A 258 -6.76 8.32 14.14
CA MET A 258 -7.67 9.30 13.53
C MET A 258 -8.99 9.40 14.28
N LEU A 259 -9.63 8.27 14.60
CA LEU A 259 -10.88 8.22 15.37
C LEU A 259 -10.70 8.79 16.78
N LYS A 260 -9.56 8.52 17.43
CA LYS A 260 -9.22 9.12 18.72
C LYS A 260 -9.07 10.65 18.62
N LEU A 261 -8.37 11.15 17.61
CA LEU A 261 -8.19 12.59 17.39
C LEU A 261 -9.50 13.29 17.02
N ALA A 262 -10.36 12.61 16.26
CA ALA A 262 -11.70 13.06 15.94
C ALA A 262 -12.58 13.19 17.19
N TYR A 263 -12.55 12.16 18.05
CA TYR A 263 -13.24 12.18 19.34
C TYR A 263 -12.76 13.33 20.24
N GLN A 264 -11.45 13.60 20.23
CA GLN A 264 -10.85 14.75 20.92
C GLN A 264 -11.09 16.11 20.24
N ARG A 265 -11.86 16.14 19.14
CA ARG A 265 -12.16 17.35 18.33
C ARG A 265 -10.92 18.12 17.85
N LYS A 266 -9.77 17.43 17.71
CA LYS A 266 -8.52 18.01 17.21
C LYS A 266 -8.45 18.06 15.68
N ILE A 267 -9.34 17.35 14.98
CA ILE A 267 -9.42 17.28 13.52
C ILE A 267 -10.86 17.54 13.08
N LYS A 268 -11.05 18.42 12.09
CA LYS A 268 -12.35 18.60 11.41
C LYS A 268 -12.57 17.44 10.43
N MET A 269 -13.57 16.60 10.68
CA MET A 269 -13.97 15.52 9.77
C MET A 269 -15.33 15.81 9.15
N ARG A 270 -15.54 15.30 7.93
CA ARG A 270 -16.84 15.37 7.24
C ARG A 270 -17.81 14.34 7.83
N VAL A 271 -19.12 14.61 7.71
CA VAL A 271 -20.17 13.72 8.25
C VAL A 271 -20.03 12.28 7.75
N TRP A 272 -19.70 12.09 6.46
CA TRP A 272 -19.48 10.76 5.89
C TRP A 272 -18.23 10.05 6.43
N GLU A 273 -17.20 10.78 6.85
CA GLU A 273 -15.96 10.20 7.40
C GLU A 273 -16.20 9.60 8.80
N TYR A 274 -17.09 10.22 9.59
CA TYR A 274 -17.52 9.68 10.89
C TYR A 274 -18.25 8.35 10.77
N LEU A 275 -18.90 8.07 9.63
CA LEU A 275 -19.55 6.79 9.38
C LEU A 275 -18.59 5.78 8.75
N ALA A 276 -17.83 6.22 7.74
CA ALA A 276 -16.96 5.33 6.96
C ALA A 276 -15.79 4.77 7.77
N PHE A 277 -15.10 5.60 8.56
CA PHE A 277 -13.89 5.16 9.26
C PHE A 277 -14.15 4.09 10.34
N PRO A 278 -15.20 4.19 11.18
CA PRO A 278 -15.54 3.11 12.11
C PRO A 278 -15.92 1.81 11.40
N ILE A 279 -16.69 1.87 10.30
CA ILE A 279 -17.07 0.69 9.53
C ILE A 279 -15.83 -0.01 8.96
N VAL A 280 -14.94 0.75 8.32
CA VAL A 280 -13.68 0.23 7.79
C VAL A 280 -12.82 -0.36 8.91
N PHE A 281 -12.74 0.31 10.06
CA PHE A 281 -11.97 -0.19 11.21
C PHE A 281 -12.50 -1.55 11.71
N VAL A 282 -13.82 -1.72 11.80
CA VAL A 282 -14.44 -3.00 12.19
C VAL A 282 -14.13 -4.09 11.17
N ILE A 283 -14.25 -3.79 9.87
CA ILE A 283 -13.93 -4.75 8.80
C ILE A 283 -12.45 -5.17 8.87
N LEU A 284 -11.53 -4.21 8.98
CA LEU A 284 -10.09 -4.50 9.05
C LEU A 284 -9.74 -5.32 10.30
N THR A 285 -10.35 -5.00 11.45
CA THR A 285 -10.15 -5.75 12.69
C THR A 285 -10.68 -7.17 12.57
N PHE A 286 -11.86 -7.36 11.95
CA PHE A 286 -12.42 -8.68 11.69
C PHE A 286 -11.52 -9.51 10.76
N VAL A 287 -11.07 -8.94 9.64
CA VAL A 287 -10.17 -9.61 8.69
C VAL A 287 -8.84 -9.96 9.34
N PHE A 288 -8.28 -9.05 10.13
CA PHE A 288 -7.05 -9.28 10.87
C PHE A 288 -7.21 -10.44 11.86
N GLY A 289 -8.27 -10.42 12.67
CA GLY A 289 -8.57 -11.51 13.61
C GLY A 289 -8.78 -12.85 12.90
N TRP A 290 -9.50 -12.84 11.77
CA TRP A 290 -9.73 -14.04 10.98
C TRP A 290 -8.45 -14.61 10.36
N HIS A 291 -7.52 -13.75 9.92
CA HIS A 291 -6.23 -14.18 9.37
C HIS A 291 -5.46 -15.03 10.39
N TYR A 292 -5.29 -14.54 11.61
CA TYR A 292 -4.60 -15.30 12.67
C TYR A 292 -5.42 -16.49 13.17
N TYR A 293 -6.76 -16.39 13.22
CA TYR A 293 -7.61 -17.53 13.52
C TYR A 293 -7.43 -18.66 12.49
N SER A 294 -7.47 -18.33 11.20
CA SER A 294 -7.24 -19.27 10.10
C SER A 294 -5.84 -19.89 10.18
N LEU A 295 -4.84 -19.10 10.51
CA LEU A 295 -3.45 -19.54 10.65
C LEU A 295 -3.28 -20.55 11.80
N ILE A 296 -3.91 -20.31 12.95
CA ILE A 296 -3.95 -21.25 14.09
C ILE A 296 -4.77 -22.49 13.74
N ASN A 297 -5.95 -22.31 13.13
CA ASN A 297 -6.84 -23.41 12.76
C ASN A 297 -6.19 -24.35 11.73
N ASN A 298 -5.41 -23.79 10.79
CA ASN A 298 -4.62 -24.58 9.84
C ASN A 298 -3.58 -25.46 10.52
N ILE A 299 -3.01 -25.04 11.66
CA ILE A 299 -2.09 -25.88 12.46
C ILE A 299 -2.86 -27.02 13.13
N VAL A 300 -4.07 -26.75 13.63
CA VAL A 300 -4.88 -27.73 14.36
C VAL A 300 -5.46 -28.81 13.44
N ILE A 301 -5.88 -28.43 12.22
CA ILE A 301 -6.56 -29.33 11.27
C ILE A 301 -5.58 -30.11 10.38
N SER A 302 -4.34 -29.64 10.22
CA SER A 302 -3.38 -30.27 9.31
C SER A 302 -2.71 -31.51 9.91
N ASP A 303 -2.68 -32.60 9.16
CA ASP A 303 -1.94 -33.83 9.53
C ASP A 303 -0.59 -33.96 8.82
N GLY A 304 0.39 -34.52 9.54
CA GLY A 304 1.72 -34.87 9.03
C GLY A 304 2.51 -33.66 8.50
N ARG A 305 3.11 -33.79 7.30
CA ARG A 305 3.99 -32.76 6.71
C ARG A 305 3.30 -31.42 6.44
N LYS A 306 1.97 -31.41 6.28
CA LYS A 306 1.20 -30.17 6.14
C LYS A 306 1.20 -29.36 7.44
N ARG A 307 1.23 -30.05 8.59
CA ARG A 307 1.31 -29.43 9.92
C ARG A 307 2.66 -28.76 10.14
N ASP A 308 3.76 -29.45 9.83
CA ASP A 308 5.12 -28.91 9.98
C ASP A 308 5.29 -27.64 9.14
N SER A 309 4.79 -27.68 7.91
CA SER A 309 4.79 -26.56 6.98
C SER A 309 3.99 -25.35 7.53
N ALA A 310 2.79 -25.60 8.04
CA ALA A 310 1.93 -24.58 8.64
C ALA A 310 2.53 -23.98 9.93
N ILE A 311 3.15 -24.80 10.79
CA ILE A 311 3.81 -24.36 12.02
C ILE A 311 5.00 -23.45 11.70
N ILE A 312 5.83 -23.83 10.73
CA ILE A 312 6.99 -23.02 10.32
C ILE A 312 6.53 -21.67 9.78
N GLY A 313 5.50 -21.65 8.92
CA GLY A 313 4.92 -20.43 8.38
C GLY A 313 4.40 -19.49 9.48
N ALA A 314 3.62 -20.07 10.41
CA ALA A 314 3.07 -19.36 11.56
C ALA A 314 4.15 -18.79 12.49
N ALA A 315 5.17 -19.58 12.80
CA ALA A 315 6.26 -19.19 13.68
C ALA A 315 7.04 -18.01 13.09
N ILE A 316 7.33 -18.03 11.78
CA ILE A 316 8.05 -16.94 11.11
C ILE A 316 7.21 -15.66 11.10
N GLU A 317 5.92 -15.74 10.77
CA GLU A 317 5.05 -14.57 10.74
C GLU A 317 4.88 -13.94 12.13
N LEU A 318 4.59 -14.75 13.15
CA LEU A 318 4.46 -14.28 14.54
C LEU A 318 5.78 -13.75 15.10
N ALA A 319 6.90 -14.42 14.81
CA ALA A 319 8.22 -13.93 15.21
C ALA A 319 8.55 -12.60 14.55
N PHE A 320 8.19 -12.40 13.29
CA PHE A 320 8.37 -11.13 12.59
C PHE A 320 7.56 -10.02 13.26
N VAL A 321 6.27 -10.24 13.51
CA VAL A 321 5.41 -9.24 14.17
C VAL A 321 5.91 -8.91 15.58
N ALA A 322 6.25 -9.94 16.37
CA ALA A 322 6.80 -9.76 17.70
C ALA A 322 8.13 -9.00 17.68
N PHE A 323 9.01 -9.31 16.72
CA PHE A 323 10.28 -8.61 16.52
C PHE A 323 10.05 -7.15 16.13
N SER A 324 9.16 -6.85 15.18
CA SER A 324 8.87 -5.47 14.76
C SER A 324 8.32 -4.62 15.90
N VAL A 325 7.37 -5.14 16.68
CA VAL A 325 6.79 -4.44 17.84
C VAL A 325 7.83 -4.26 18.95
N SER A 326 8.61 -5.29 19.24
CA SER A 326 9.68 -5.23 20.24
C SER A 326 10.76 -4.24 19.84
N PHE A 327 11.19 -4.27 18.58
CA PHE A 327 12.18 -3.33 18.04
C PHE A 327 11.69 -1.90 18.14
N ALA A 328 10.45 -1.60 17.70
CA ALA A 328 9.88 -0.26 17.80
C ALA A 328 9.79 0.23 19.25
N THR A 329 9.37 -0.63 20.16
CA THR A 329 9.22 -0.31 21.60
C THR A 329 10.58 -0.07 22.25
N ILE A 330 11.53 -0.99 22.07
CA ILE A 330 12.89 -0.86 22.59
C ILE A 330 13.55 0.40 22.03
N TRP A 331 13.43 0.64 20.73
CA TRP A 331 14.01 1.81 20.07
C TRP A 331 13.43 3.13 20.61
N TYR A 332 12.12 3.17 20.84
CA TYR A 332 11.46 4.32 21.46
C TYR A 332 12.03 4.63 22.85
N PHE A 333 12.14 3.62 23.72
CA PHE A 333 12.60 3.85 25.09
C PHE A 333 14.11 4.08 25.22
N THR A 334 14.91 3.39 24.41
CA THR A 334 16.39 3.44 24.52
C THR A 334 16.99 4.62 23.76
N TYR A 335 16.53 4.89 22.54
CA TYR A 335 17.11 5.93 21.69
C TYR A 335 16.29 7.22 21.74
N TYR A 336 15.01 7.16 21.35
CA TYR A 336 14.20 8.37 21.19
C TYR A 336 13.96 9.08 22.53
N ARG A 337 13.47 8.37 23.56
CA ARG A 337 13.18 8.96 24.86
C ARG A 337 14.44 9.55 25.51
N ALA A 338 15.58 8.85 25.43
CA ALA A 338 16.84 9.36 25.95
C ALA A 338 17.29 10.64 25.22
N LYS A 339 17.16 10.68 23.89
CA LYS A 339 17.48 11.86 23.08
C LYS A 339 16.54 13.03 23.34
N TYR A 340 15.24 12.77 23.44
CA TYR A 340 14.21 13.77 23.78
C TYR A 340 14.46 14.40 25.14
N LEU A 341 14.73 13.59 26.17
CA LEU A 341 15.04 14.08 27.52
C LEU A 341 16.33 14.91 27.56
N ARG A 342 17.35 14.58 26.75
CA ARG A 342 18.55 15.41 26.60
C ARG A 342 18.25 16.74 25.91
N ARG A 343 17.48 16.73 24.81
CA ARG A 343 17.06 17.96 24.11
C ARG A 343 16.24 18.90 24.99
N MET A 344 15.32 18.37 25.80
CA MET A 344 14.54 19.18 26.75
C MET A 344 15.42 19.90 27.77
N LYS A 345 16.59 19.34 28.12
CA LYS A 345 17.54 19.95 29.06
C LYS A 345 18.51 20.91 28.38
N GLU A 346 19.00 20.56 27.19
CA GLU A 346 20.07 21.30 26.51
C GLU A 346 19.54 22.40 25.57
N GLN A 347 18.39 22.20 24.92
CA GLN A 347 17.83 23.10 23.91
C GLN A 347 16.28 23.09 23.91
N PRO A 348 15.64 23.66 24.95
CA PRO A 348 14.17 23.66 25.07
C PRO A 348 13.47 24.42 23.93
N GLU A 349 14.06 25.49 23.40
CA GLU A 349 13.48 26.27 22.29
C GLU A 349 13.38 25.47 20.98
N LEU A 350 14.37 24.60 20.71
CA LEU A 350 14.35 23.73 19.53
C LEU A 350 13.25 22.67 19.66
N GLN A 351 13.03 22.16 20.87
CA GLN A 351 11.96 21.20 21.13
C GLN A 351 10.58 21.86 21.00
N ALA A 352 10.39 23.06 21.55
CA ALA A 352 9.16 23.82 21.40
C ALA A 352 8.84 24.13 19.92
N LYS A 353 9.86 24.39 19.08
CA LYS A 353 9.69 24.59 17.64
C LYS A 353 9.28 23.31 16.89
N LEU A 354 9.79 22.15 17.30
CA LEU A 354 9.41 20.86 16.74
C LEU A 354 7.98 20.47 17.17
N ASP A 355 7.64 20.69 18.43
CA ASP A 355 6.30 20.39 18.98
C ASP A 355 5.23 21.34 18.43
N ALA A 356 5.59 22.58 18.08
CA ALA A 356 4.70 23.57 17.48
C ALA A 356 4.13 23.17 16.10
N GLU A 357 4.74 22.22 15.40
CA GLU A 357 4.19 21.65 14.16
C GLU A 357 3.00 20.69 14.44
N PHE A 358 2.89 20.20 15.68
CA PHE A 358 1.88 19.24 16.14
C PHE A 358 0.85 19.84 17.10
N GLU A 359 1.07 21.09 17.57
CA GLU A 359 0.04 21.86 18.23
C GLU A 359 -0.99 22.33 17.20
N VAL A 360 -2.25 21.98 17.44
CA VAL A 360 -3.39 22.51 16.66
C VAL A 360 -3.44 24.01 16.90
N ARG A 361 -2.84 24.79 16.00
CA ARG A 361 -3.01 26.23 15.99
C ARG A 361 -4.40 26.53 15.47
N ASP A 362 -5.10 27.46 16.13
CA ASP A 362 -6.24 28.12 15.51
C ASP A 362 -5.74 28.84 14.27
N ASP A 363 -5.89 28.20 13.11
CA ASP A 363 -5.57 28.80 11.82
C ASP A 363 -6.66 29.82 11.49
N TRP A 364 -6.55 30.99 12.12
CA TRP A 364 -7.45 32.12 11.90
C TRP A 364 -7.51 32.51 10.41
N LYS A 365 -6.46 32.23 9.64
CA LYS A 365 -6.44 32.46 8.18
C LYS A 365 -7.35 31.46 7.46
N TYR A 366 -7.32 30.18 7.84
CA TYR A 366 -8.25 29.18 7.34
C TYR A 366 -9.71 29.49 7.74
N VAL A 367 -9.94 29.82 9.01
CA VAL A 367 -11.28 30.16 9.53
C VAL A 367 -11.81 31.43 8.85
N SER A 368 -10.99 32.47 8.69
CA SER A 368 -11.38 33.69 7.99
C SER A 368 -11.68 33.47 6.52
N LEU A 369 -11.00 32.54 5.83
CA LEU A 369 -11.35 32.15 4.46
C LEU A 369 -12.72 31.46 4.37
N GLU A 370 -13.05 30.60 5.32
CA GLU A 370 -14.35 29.90 5.39
C GLU A 370 -15.49 30.90 5.67
N ILE A 371 -15.30 31.79 6.65
CA ILE A 371 -16.25 32.88 6.96
C ILE A 371 -16.41 33.82 5.76
N ARG A 372 -15.31 34.21 5.09
CA ARG A 372 -15.34 35.04 3.88
C ARG A 372 -16.17 34.41 2.78
N HIS A 373 -16.12 33.09 2.62
CA HIS A 373 -16.91 32.38 1.62
C HIS A 373 -18.40 32.42 1.95
N GLU A 374 -18.78 32.15 3.19
CA GLU A 374 -20.17 32.25 3.64
C GLU A 374 -20.74 33.66 3.52
N ILE A 375 -19.95 34.68 3.90
CA ILE A 375 -20.37 36.08 3.76
C ILE A 375 -20.57 36.46 2.29
N LYS A 376 -19.70 36.02 1.37
CA LYS A 376 -19.93 36.22 -0.08
C LYS A 376 -21.21 35.54 -0.57
N ASN A 377 -21.50 34.33 -0.07
CA ASN A 377 -22.73 33.62 -0.41
C ASN A 377 -23.96 34.30 0.20
N TYR A 378 -23.84 34.85 1.41
CA TYR A 378 -24.88 35.65 2.05
C TYR A 378 -25.16 36.95 1.27
N LEU A 379 -24.13 37.71 0.87
CA LEU A 379 -24.29 38.93 0.08
C LEU A 379 -25.02 38.67 -1.25
N LYS A 380 -24.69 37.58 -1.95
CA LYS A 380 -25.41 37.15 -3.16
C LYS A 380 -26.88 36.81 -2.87
N ARG A 381 -27.16 36.07 -1.79
CA ARG A 381 -28.53 35.73 -1.36
C ARG A 381 -29.32 36.98 -1.00
N ASN A 382 -28.72 37.89 -0.24
CA ASN A 382 -29.34 39.14 0.19
C ASN A 382 -29.68 40.04 -1.01
N GLN A 383 -28.74 40.19 -1.96
CA GLN A 383 -28.97 40.96 -3.19
C GLN A 383 -30.08 40.35 -4.05
N ALA A 384 -30.19 39.02 -4.12
CA ALA A 384 -31.26 38.35 -4.84
C ALA A 384 -32.65 38.54 -4.18
N LEU A 385 -32.70 38.62 -2.85
CA LEU A 385 -33.94 38.76 -2.08
C LEU A 385 -34.46 40.20 -2.04
N TYR A 386 -33.56 41.17 -1.79
CA TYR A 386 -33.96 42.56 -1.54
C TYR A 386 -33.77 43.48 -2.76
N GLN A 387 -33.14 42.99 -3.84
CA GLN A 387 -32.88 43.71 -5.10
C GLN A 387 -32.14 45.06 -4.96
N ALA A 388 -31.77 45.46 -3.74
CA ALA A 388 -31.11 46.70 -3.40
C ALA A 388 -29.96 46.43 -2.41
N LYS A 389 -28.83 47.12 -2.61
CA LYS A 389 -27.62 47.02 -1.75
C LYS A 389 -27.67 47.96 -0.54
N THR A 390 -28.83 48.51 -0.22
CA THR A 390 -29.01 49.57 0.79
C THR A 390 -29.47 49.03 2.14
N ASN A 391 -29.69 47.73 2.28
CA ASN A 391 -30.07 47.12 3.55
C ASN A 391 -28.89 47.15 4.54
N ILE A 392 -29.15 47.52 5.79
CA ILE A 392 -28.18 47.52 6.91
C ILE A 392 -27.43 46.19 6.97
N ASN A 393 -28.16 45.07 6.85
CA ASN A 393 -27.56 43.73 6.86
C ASN A 393 -26.61 43.45 5.69
N TYR A 394 -26.77 44.13 4.56
CA TYR A 394 -25.86 44.03 3.41
C TYR A 394 -24.59 44.84 3.68
N GLN A 395 -24.73 46.05 4.24
CA GLN A 395 -23.60 46.93 4.57
C GLN A 395 -22.72 46.31 5.68
N ASP A 396 -23.32 45.73 6.71
CA ASP A 396 -22.57 45.05 7.79
C ASP A 396 -21.79 43.84 7.26
N ALA A 397 -22.40 43.05 6.38
CA ALA A 397 -21.77 41.91 5.75
C ALA A 397 -20.63 42.33 4.79
N GLU A 398 -20.77 43.46 4.11
CA GLU A 398 -19.73 44.03 3.24
C GLU A 398 -18.55 44.59 4.06
N HIS A 399 -18.83 45.21 5.21
CA HIS A 399 -17.81 45.66 6.16
C HIS A 399 -17.01 44.48 6.72
N LEU A 400 -17.69 43.44 7.22
CA LEU A 400 -17.05 42.20 7.68
C LEU A 400 -16.23 41.53 6.58
N LEU A 401 -16.72 41.52 5.33
CA LEU A 401 -15.97 40.99 4.20
C LEU A 401 -14.65 41.75 3.97
N THR A 402 -14.68 43.07 4.15
CA THR A 402 -13.52 43.94 3.97
C THR A 402 -12.47 43.68 5.05
N GLU A 403 -12.87 43.56 6.31
CA GLU A 403 -11.97 43.19 7.41
C GLU A 403 -11.35 41.80 7.20
N LEU A 404 -12.14 40.82 6.77
CA LEU A 404 -11.65 39.47 6.46
C LEU A 404 -10.68 39.46 5.27
N ASN A 405 -10.88 40.31 4.26
CA ASN A 405 -9.93 40.45 3.15
C ASN A 405 -8.56 40.95 3.65
N LEU A 406 -8.54 41.92 4.57
CA LEU A 406 -7.30 42.44 5.16
C LEU A 406 -6.52 41.37 5.94
N ILE A 407 -7.23 40.47 6.64
CA ILE A 407 -6.64 39.36 7.38
C ILE A 407 -6.05 38.31 6.43
N VAL A 408 -6.76 37.99 5.34
CA VAL A 408 -6.33 36.99 4.35
C VAL A 408 -5.14 37.50 3.52
N GLU A 409 -5.12 38.79 3.21
CA GLU A 409 -4.11 39.44 2.36
C GLU A 409 -2.84 39.86 3.11
N LYS A 410 -2.88 40.02 4.44
CA LYS A 410 -1.66 40.15 5.25
C LYS A 410 -0.82 38.87 5.10
N LYS A 411 0.38 39.05 4.56
CA LYS A 411 1.34 38.01 4.21
C LYS A 411 2.11 37.51 5.41
#